data_AF-A0A918LVR0-F1
#
_entry.id   AF-A0A918LVR0-F1
#
_cell.length_a   1.000
_cell.length_b   1.000
_cell.length_c   1.000
_cell.angle_alpha   90.00
_cell.angle_beta   90.00
_cell.angle_gamma   90.00
#
_symmetry.space_group_name_H-M   'P 1'
#
loop_
_entity.id
_entity.type
_entity.pdbx_description
1 polymer ?
#
loop_
_entity_poly.entity_id
_entity_poly.type
_entity_poly.pdbx_seq_one_letter_code
_entity_poly.pdbx_strand_id
1 'polypeptide(L)'
;MPYEAWGYHGTVSSRPEVTRPEVSLAQRKRQLVSNELTEAALQLLARKGFDGVTIDEIVATAGVSKRTFFRYFASKEDVVVQFLAEMGADMCTELAARPAGESPSVALRQAVSVPIAACADHFDRALSVVQLILRTPALHARFLERQAQWRDDLAAEVARRQGFDGDGDLYPQLAAAMALSAFDTVLQRWSGSAGAADPAELIDQAFAVIAPALDAVGRRA
;
A
#
# COMPACT_ATOMS: atom_id res chain seq x y z
N MET A 1 20.90 -64.90 -36.18
CA MET A 1 21.86 -63.78 -36.29
C MET A 1 21.32 -62.80 -37.32
N PRO A 2 21.36 -61.48 -37.08
CA PRO A 2 20.86 -60.72 -35.91
C PRO A 2 20.06 -59.46 -36.40
N TYR A 3 19.37 -58.66 -35.59
CA TYR A 3 19.94 -57.50 -34.87
C TYR A 3 18.85 -56.77 -34.02
N GLU A 4 19.11 -56.66 -32.71
CA GLU A 4 18.97 -55.49 -31.80
C GLU A 4 17.63 -54.73 -31.67
N ALA A 5 16.96 -54.68 -30.50
CA ALA A 5 17.37 -54.06 -29.23
C ALA A 5 17.55 -52.53 -29.31
N TRP A 6 16.46 -51.78 -29.10
CA TRP A 6 16.54 -50.38 -28.64
C TRP A 6 15.57 -50.15 -27.50
N GLY A 7 16.16 -49.83 -26.34
CA GLY A 7 15.47 -49.54 -25.10
C GLY A 7 14.71 -48.22 -25.17
N TYR A 8 13.51 -48.25 -24.59
CA TYR A 8 12.82 -47.03 -24.18
C TYR A 8 13.57 -46.44 -22.99
N HIS A 9 14.43 -45.46 -23.28
CA HIS A 9 14.92 -44.53 -22.28
C HIS A 9 13.75 -43.67 -21.78
N GLY A 10 13.47 -43.75 -20.48
CA GLY A 10 12.57 -42.84 -19.80
C GLY A 10 13.03 -41.40 -19.99
N THR A 11 12.18 -40.58 -20.60
CA THR A 11 12.33 -39.14 -20.58
C THR A 11 11.90 -38.64 -19.21
N VAL A 12 12.88 -38.34 -18.36
CA VAL A 12 12.68 -37.44 -17.22
C VAL A 12 12.22 -36.11 -17.82
N SER A 13 10.93 -35.82 -17.70
CA SER A 13 10.35 -34.53 -18.05
C SER A 13 10.82 -33.52 -17.00
N SER A 14 11.95 -32.87 -17.29
CA SER A 14 12.46 -31.73 -16.53
C SER A 14 11.47 -30.57 -16.73
N ARG A 15 10.58 -30.38 -15.76
CA ARG A 15 9.78 -29.15 -15.62
C ARG A 15 10.74 -27.95 -15.59
N PRO A 16 10.50 -26.88 -16.38
CA PRO A 16 11.27 -25.67 -16.24
C PRO A 16 10.97 -25.04 -14.88
N GLU A 17 12.02 -24.93 -14.07
CA GLU A 17 12.04 -24.21 -12.81
C GLU A 17 11.76 -22.73 -13.11
N VAL A 18 10.62 -22.22 -12.67
CA VAL A 18 10.23 -20.82 -12.87
C VAL A 18 11.13 -19.97 -11.96
N THR A 19 12.24 -19.50 -12.51
CA THR A 19 13.09 -18.48 -11.89
C THR A 19 12.29 -17.20 -11.79
N ARG A 20 11.87 -16.84 -10.57
CA ARG A 20 11.37 -15.49 -10.28
C ARG A 20 12.45 -14.49 -10.71
N PRO A 21 12.13 -13.44 -11.48
CA PRO A 21 13.14 -12.49 -11.90
C PRO A 21 13.67 -11.76 -10.65
N GLU A 22 14.94 -12.01 -10.31
CA GLU A 22 15.64 -11.24 -9.29
C GLU A 22 15.68 -9.78 -9.73
N VAL A 23 15.11 -8.89 -8.92
CA VAL A 23 15.13 -7.44 -9.15
C VAL A 23 16.57 -7.00 -9.42
N SER A 24 16.83 -6.50 -10.63
CA SER A 24 18.17 -6.13 -11.09
C SER A 24 18.78 -5.04 -10.21
N LEU A 25 20.11 -5.00 -10.10
CA LEU A 25 20.84 -3.94 -9.38
C LEU A 25 20.45 -2.53 -9.86
N ALA A 26 20.11 -2.39 -11.14
CA ALA A 26 19.63 -1.14 -11.73
C ALA A 26 18.25 -0.74 -11.18
N GLN A 27 17.31 -1.68 -11.06
CA GLN A 27 16.00 -1.44 -10.46
C GLN A 27 16.11 -1.11 -8.96
N ARG A 28 16.97 -1.80 -8.20
CA ARG A 28 17.22 -1.49 -6.78
C ARG A 28 17.77 -0.08 -6.61
N LYS A 29 18.79 0.29 -7.39
CA LYS A 29 19.34 1.66 -7.39
C LYS A 29 18.29 2.69 -7.79
N ARG A 30 17.42 2.35 -8.76
CA ARG A 30 16.32 3.22 -9.17
C ARG A 30 15.36 3.46 -8.01
N GLN A 31 14.93 2.41 -7.32
CA GLN A 31 14.02 2.52 -6.18
C GLN A 31 14.63 3.32 -5.02
N LEU A 32 15.90 3.08 -4.68
CA LEU A 32 16.59 3.82 -3.61
C LEU A 32 16.56 5.33 -3.85
N VAL A 33 16.90 5.77 -5.07
CA VAL A 33 16.87 7.19 -5.44
C VAL A 33 15.44 7.75 -5.40
N SER A 34 14.45 6.95 -5.81
CA SER A 34 13.04 7.34 -5.73
C SER A 34 12.61 7.55 -4.28
N ASN A 35 13.00 6.65 -3.38
CA ASN A 35 12.68 6.73 -1.95
C ASN A 35 13.35 7.93 -1.29
N GLU A 36 14.62 8.21 -1.59
CA GLU A 36 15.34 9.39 -1.09
C GLU A 36 14.66 10.70 -1.52
N LEU A 37 14.22 10.79 -2.78
CA LEU A 37 13.46 11.93 -3.29
C LEU A 37 12.10 12.06 -2.60
N THR A 38 11.38 10.95 -2.42
CA THR A 38 10.09 10.93 -1.71
C THR A 38 10.24 11.39 -0.27
N GLU A 39 11.23 10.86 0.45
CA GLU A 39 11.47 11.21 1.84
C GLU A 39 11.81 12.70 1.98
N ALA A 40 12.73 13.22 1.16
CA ALA A 40 13.12 14.63 1.16
C ALA A 40 11.91 15.55 0.87
N ALA A 41 11.10 15.19 -0.12
CA ALA A 41 9.90 15.94 -0.45
C ALA A 41 8.90 15.97 0.71
N LEU A 42 8.54 14.81 1.26
CA LEU A 42 7.60 14.73 2.38
C LEU A 42 8.10 15.48 3.62
N GLN A 43 9.41 15.46 3.89
CA GLN A 43 10.00 16.22 4.99
C GLN A 43 9.85 17.74 4.80
N LEU A 44 10.15 18.25 3.60
CA LEU A 44 10.01 19.67 3.29
C LEU A 44 8.55 20.10 3.27
N LEU A 45 7.70 19.29 2.64
CA LEU A 45 6.27 19.54 2.50
C LEU A 45 5.56 19.59 3.86
N ALA A 46 5.93 18.71 4.79
CA ALA A 46 5.43 18.74 6.17
C ALA A 46 5.81 20.03 6.91
N ARG A 47 6.98 20.63 6.61
CA ARG A 47 7.50 21.81 7.31
C ARG A 47 7.05 23.14 6.70
N LYS A 48 6.99 23.21 5.37
CA LYS A 48 6.78 24.46 4.61
C LYS A 48 5.42 24.53 3.92
N GLY A 49 4.61 23.47 4.02
CA GLY A 49 3.38 23.33 3.26
C GLY A 49 3.63 23.02 1.78
N PHE A 50 2.55 22.82 1.02
CA PHE A 50 2.65 22.39 -0.37
C PHE A 50 3.26 23.47 -1.26
N ASP A 51 2.72 24.69 -1.20
CA ASP A 51 3.13 25.81 -2.07
C ASP A 51 4.51 26.38 -1.72
N GLY A 52 4.92 26.25 -0.45
CA GLY A 52 6.20 26.75 0.05
C GLY A 52 7.43 25.90 -0.30
N VAL A 53 7.25 24.79 -1.02
CA VAL A 53 8.35 23.89 -1.42
C VAL A 53 8.57 23.93 -2.93
N THR A 54 9.85 24.07 -3.30
CA THR A 54 10.32 24.01 -4.67
C THR A 54 11.04 22.69 -4.97
N ILE A 55 11.05 22.29 -6.25
CA ILE A 55 11.83 21.11 -6.71
C ILE A 55 13.33 21.30 -6.40
N ASP A 56 13.84 22.53 -6.49
CA ASP A 56 15.26 22.81 -6.25
C ASP A 56 15.66 22.52 -4.78
N GLU A 57 14.78 22.82 -3.82
CA GLU A 57 15.00 22.45 -2.42
C GLU A 57 14.91 20.94 -2.19
N ILE A 58 13.97 20.25 -2.86
CA ILE A 58 13.83 18.79 -2.76
C ILE A 58 15.11 18.11 -3.22
N VAL A 59 15.63 18.47 -4.40
CA VAL A 59 16.83 17.82 -4.96
C VAL A 59 18.09 18.18 -4.18
N ALA A 60 18.18 19.40 -3.65
CA ALA A 60 19.26 19.78 -2.75
C ALA A 60 19.24 18.96 -1.46
N THR A 61 18.05 18.71 -0.89
CA THR A 61 17.87 17.89 0.32
C THR A 61 18.18 16.42 0.07
N ALA A 62 17.76 15.88 -1.07
CA ALA A 62 18.03 14.49 -1.47
C ALA A 62 19.45 14.26 -2.01
N GLY A 63 20.26 15.31 -2.20
CA GLY A 63 21.61 15.18 -2.73
C GLY A 63 21.68 14.74 -4.20
N VAL A 64 20.64 15.04 -4.99
CA VAL A 64 20.56 14.66 -6.42
C VAL A 64 20.40 15.88 -7.32
N SER A 65 20.52 15.70 -8.64
CA SER A 65 20.30 16.79 -9.60
C SER A 65 18.83 16.94 -9.97
N LYS A 66 18.45 18.14 -10.43
CA LYS A 66 17.12 18.40 -11.01
C LYS A 66 16.79 17.50 -12.21
N ARG A 67 17.80 17.19 -13.05
CA ARG A 67 17.68 16.19 -14.13
C ARG A 67 17.35 14.80 -13.57
N THR A 68 17.92 14.45 -12.41
CA THR A 68 17.59 13.20 -11.73
C THR A 68 16.16 13.22 -11.24
N PHE A 69 15.68 14.28 -10.58
CA PHE A 69 14.27 14.40 -10.19
C PHE A 69 13.30 14.17 -11.36
N PHE A 70 13.48 14.90 -12.45
CA PHE A 70 12.60 14.80 -13.62
C PHE A 70 12.67 13.46 -14.36
N ARG A 71 13.63 12.59 -14.03
CA ARG A 71 13.66 11.20 -14.50
C ARG A 71 12.64 10.31 -13.78
N TYR A 72 12.20 10.69 -12.59
CA TYR A 72 11.25 9.93 -11.75
C TYR A 72 9.89 10.59 -11.65
N PHE A 73 9.86 11.92 -11.50
CA PHE A 73 8.66 12.68 -11.20
C PHE A 73 8.53 13.86 -12.15
N ALA A 74 7.35 14.07 -12.73
CA ALA A 74 7.11 15.25 -13.56
C ALA A 74 6.80 16.48 -12.69
N SER A 75 6.23 16.28 -11.49
CA SER A 75 5.96 17.34 -10.53
C SER A 75 6.20 16.92 -9.08
N LYS A 76 6.05 17.87 -8.14
CA LYS A 76 6.02 17.57 -6.70
C LYS A 76 4.74 16.84 -6.27
N GLU A 77 3.62 16.97 -6.99
CA GLU A 77 2.44 16.14 -6.74
C GLU A 77 2.75 14.65 -7.01
N ASP A 78 3.49 14.35 -8.08
CA ASP A 78 3.79 12.96 -8.45
C ASP A 78 4.57 12.21 -7.36
N VAL A 79 5.36 12.95 -6.57
CA VAL A 79 6.06 12.38 -5.41
C VAL A 79 5.06 11.91 -4.35
N VAL A 80 4.01 12.69 -4.09
CA VAL A 80 2.93 12.31 -3.17
C VAL A 80 2.12 11.16 -3.76
N VAL A 81 1.87 11.17 -5.08
CA VAL A 81 1.18 10.06 -5.76
C VAL A 81 1.95 8.74 -5.62
N GLN A 82 3.28 8.78 -5.74
CA GLN A 82 4.14 7.61 -5.54
C GLN A 82 4.10 7.12 -4.09
N PHE A 83 4.21 8.03 -3.12
CA PHE A 83 4.06 7.71 -1.70
C PHE A 83 2.73 6.99 -1.40
N LEU A 84 1.63 7.52 -1.96
CA LEU A 84 0.31 6.90 -1.81
C LEU A 84 0.22 5.54 -2.54
N ALA A 85 0.88 5.37 -3.69
CA ALA A 85 0.92 4.09 -4.37
C ALA A 85 1.65 3.01 -3.53
N GLU A 86 2.80 3.37 -2.94
CA GLU A 86 3.55 2.49 -2.04
C GLU A 86 2.72 2.11 -0.81
N MET A 87 2.04 3.09 -0.20
CA MET A 87 1.17 2.84 0.96
C MET A 87 0.09 1.78 0.70
N GLY A 88 -0.55 1.81 -0.47
CA GLY A 88 -1.54 0.78 -0.84
C GLY A 88 -0.93 -0.58 -1.15
N ALA A 89 0.24 -0.59 -1.79
CA ALA A 89 0.97 -1.81 -2.07
C ALA A 89 1.39 -2.51 -0.75
N ASP A 90 1.78 -1.74 0.26
CA ASP A 90 2.09 -2.24 1.59
C ASP A 90 0.86 -2.83 2.28
N MET A 91 -0.31 -2.15 2.22
CA MET A 91 -1.57 -2.71 2.72
C MET A 91 -1.91 -4.05 2.07
N CYS A 92 -1.81 -4.14 0.74
CA CYS A 92 -2.10 -5.38 0.00
C CYS A 92 -1.09 -6.49 0.31
N THR A 93 0.19 -6.14 0.44
CA THR A 93 1.25 -7.07 0.80
C THR A 93 1.02 -7.66 2.18
N GLU A 94 0.69 -6.83 3.17
CA GLU A 94 0.33 -7.30 4.52
C GLU A 94 -0.91 -8.18 4.48
N LEU A 95 -1.96 -7.77 3.75
CA LEU A 95 -3.18 -8.56 3.63
C LEU A 95 -2.90 -9.94 3.03
N ALA A 96 -2.04 -10.03 2.02
CA ALA A 96 -1.66 -11.29 1.38
C ALA A 96 -0.78 -12.18 2.26
N ALA A 97 0.03 -11.59 3.14
CA ALA A 97 0.91 -12.31 4.06
C ALA A 97 0.18 -12.90 5.28
N ARG A 98 -1.03 -12.42 5.59
CA ARG A 98 -1.81 -12.91 6.73
C ARG A 98 -2.16 -14.40 6.61
N PRO A 99 -2.34 -15.12 7.73
CA PRO A 99 -2.76 -16.52 7.71
C PRO A 99 -4.10 -16.74 7.00
N ALA A 100 -4.22 -17.83 6.23
CA ALA A 100 -5.42 -18.12 5.44
C ALA A 100 -6.70 -18.32 6.29
N GLY A 101 -6.57 -18.82 7.53
CA GLY A 101 -7.70 -18.99 8.45
C GLY A 101 -7.97 -17.81 9.38
N GLU A 102 -7.24 -16.71 9.24
CA GLU A 102 -7.50 -15.50 10.02
C GLU A 102 -8.80 -14.83 9.57
N SER A 103 -9.59 -14.31 10.53
CA SER A 103 -10.86 -13.67 10.19
C SER A 103 -10.66 -12.44 9.30
N PRO A 104 -11.59 -12.15 8.37
CA PRO A 104 -11.47 -10.99 7.49
C PRO A 104 -11.31 -9.66 8.25
N SER A 105 -11.99 -9.49 9.39
CA SER A 105 -11.86 -8.29 10.23
C SER A 105 -10.43 -8.10 10.74
N VAL A 106 -9.81 -9.15 11.28
CA VAL A 106 -8.45 -9.09 11.82
C VAL A 106 -7.45 -8.86 10.70
N ALA A 107 -7.59 -9.60 9.60
CA ALA A 107 -6.74 -9.47 8.43
C ALA A 107 -6.73 -8.05 7.83
N LEU A 108 -7.92 -7.49 7.60
CA LEU A 108 -8.06 -6.13 7.07
C LEU A 108 -7.57 -5.08 8.06
N ARG A 109 -7.81 -5.26 9.36
CA ARG A 109 -7.30 -4.37 10.41
C ARG A 109 -5.77 -4.29 10.36
N GLN A 110 -5.11 -5.44 10.28
CA GLN A 110 -3.64 -5.50 10.19
C GLN A 110 -3.13 -4.80 8.93
N ALA A 111 -3.75 -5.08 7.78
CA ALA A 111 -3.40 -4.45 6.52
C ALA A 111 -3.47 -2.92 6.57
N VAL A 112 -4.60 -2.35 7.03
CA VAL A 112 -4.75 -0.88 7.09
C VAL A 112 -4.01 -0.24 8.26
N SER A 113 -3.52 -1.02 9.21
CA SER A 113 -2.67 -0.53 10.32
C SER A 113 -1.23 -0.30 9.90
N VAL A 114 -0.75 -0.92 8.81
CA VAL A 114 0.65 -0.77 8.35
C VAL A 114 1.05 0.70 8.15
N PRO A 115 0.26 1.53 7.44
CA PRO A 115 0.62 2.93 7.27
C PRO A 115 0.54 3.74 8.56
N ILE A 116 -0.38 3.36 9.47
CA ILE A 116 -0.51 3.99 10.79
C ILE A 116 0.69 3.67 11.66
N ALA A 117 1.16 2.42 11.67
CA ALA A 117 2.33 2.01 12.43
C ALA A 117 3.59 2.70 11.91
N ALA A 118 3.73 2.88 10.59
CA ALA A 118 4.83 3.64 10.00
C ALA A 118 4.86 5.12 10.45
N CYS A 119 3.72 5.66 10.93
CA CYS A 119 3.65 7.01 11.49
C CYS A 119 4.20 7.09 12.91
N ALA A 120 4.24 5.98 13.67
CA ALA A 120 4.58 5.99 15.09
C ALA A 120 6.03 6.43 15.36
N ASP A 121 6.96 6.06 14.48
CA ASP A 121 8.38 6.42 14.61
C ASP A 121 8.63 7.93 14.51
N HIS A 122 7.73 8.67 13.84
CA HIS A 122 7.87 10.11 13.58
C HIS A 122 6.51 10.83 13.64
N PHE A 123 5.81 10.72 14.77
CA PHE A 123 4.41 11.14 14.94
C PHE A 123 4.09 12.55 14.44
N ASP A 124 4.84 13.58 14.86
CA ASP A 124 4.59 14.97 14.46
C ASP A 124 4.75 15.21 12.95
N ARG A 125 5.76 14.56 12.35
CA ARG A 125 6.01 14.62 10.91
C ARG A 125 4.89 13.93 10.16
N ALA A 126 4.49 12.74 10.60
CA ALA A 126 3.42 11.97 9.98
C ALA A 126 2.08 12.71 10.05
N LEU A 127 1.73 13.29 11.20
CA LEU A 127 0.55 14.13 11.36
C LEU A 127 0.58 15.32 10.39
N SER A 128 1.73 15.98 10.25
CA SER A 128 1.90 17.10 9.31
C SER A 128 1.70 16.67 7.85
N VAL A 129 2.21 15.50 7.45
CA VAL A 129 1.99 14.94 6.11
C VAL A 129 0.50 14.60 5.89
N VAL A 130 -0.16 13.96 6.85
CA VAL A 130 -1.59 13.65 6.77
C VAL A 130 -2.41 14.93 6.66
N GLN A 131 -2.15 15.93 7.50
CA GLN A 131 -2.82 17.23 7.44
C GLN A 131 -2.60 17.92 6.09
N LEU A 132 -1.37 17.86 5.57
CA LEU A 132 -1.06 18.42 4.26
C LEU A 132 -1.88 17.77 3.14
N ILE A 133 -1.92 16.43 3.10
CA ILE A 133 -2.65 15.69 2.08
C ILE A 133 -4.14 15.97 2.17
N LEU A 134 -4.72 15.92 3.38
CA LEU A 134 -6.16 16.10 3.57
C LEU A 134 -6.64 17.56 3.40
N ARG A 135 -5.79 18.57 3.70
CA ARG A 135 -6.16 19.99 3.64
C ARG A 135 -5.79 20.68 2.33
N THR A 136 -4.94 20.09 1.50
CA THR A 136 -4.56 20.65 0.19
C THR A 136 -5.44 20.04 -0.90
N PRO A 137 -6.32 20.82 -1.57
CA PRO A 137 -7.31 20.26 -2.49
C PRO A 137 -6.72 19.38 -3.61
N ALA A 138 -5.59 19.78 -4.20
CA ALA A 138 -4.93 19.03 -5.26
C ALA A 138 -4.40 17.67 -4.76
N LEU A 139 -3.85 17.61 -3.54
CA LEU A 139 -3.36 16.36 -2.95
C LEU A 139 -4.50 15.48 -2.46
N HIS A 140 -5.54 16.07 -1.89
CA HIS A 140 -6.72 15.35 -1.44
C HIS A 140 -7.42 14.65 -2.62
N ALA A 141 -7.51 15.30 -3.78
CA ALA A 141 -8.02 14.67 -4.99
C ALA A 141 -7.22 13.42 -5.37
N ARG A 142 -5.88 13.50 -5.36
CA ARG A 142 -4.99 12.34 -5.60
C ARG A 142 -5.14 11.24 -4.57
N PHE A 143 -5.36 11.60 -3.31
CA PHE A 143 -5.62 10.65 -2.24
C PHE A 143 -6.93 9.87 -2.46
N LEU A 144 -8.02 10.54 -2.84
CA LEU A 144 -9.30 9.89 -3.14
C LEU A 144 -9.22 9.01 -4.39
N GLU A 145 -8.58 9.49 -5.46
CA GLU A 145 -8.31 8.68 -6.67
C GLU A 145 -7.55 7.40 -6.30
N ARG A 146 -6.55 7.53 -5.43
CA ARG A 146 -5.73 6.39 -5.01
C ARG A 146 -6.48 5.45 -4.08
N GLN A 147 -7.31 5.94 -3.16
CA GLN A 147 -8.18 5.11 -2.33
C GLN A 147 -9.10 4.22 -3.16
N ALA A 148 -9.63 4.71 -4.28
CA ALA A 148 -10.44 3.91 -5.18
C ALA A 148 -9.65 2.72 -5.77
N GLN A 149 -8.38 2.94 -6.15
CA GLN A 149 -7.51 1.87 -6.62
C GLN A 149 -7.18 0.86 -5.51
N TRP A 150 -6.83 1.34 -4.30
CA TRP A 150 -6.56 0.45 -3.17
C TRP A 150 -7.75 -0.44 -2.82
N ARG A 151 -8.98 0.09 -2.97
CA ARG A 151 -10.19 -0.68 -2.73
C ARG A 151 -10.27 -1.87 -3.67
N ASP A 152 -10.00 -1.66 -4.96
CA ASP A 152 -10.07 -2.71 -5.97
C ASP A 152 -8.97 -3.77 -5.72
N ASP A 153 -7.76 -3.33 -5.38
CA ASP A 153 -6.63 -4.22 -5.08
C ASP A 153 -6.89 -5.05 -3.80
N LEU A 154 -7.37 -4.42 -2.72
CA LEU A 154 -7.73 -5.10 -1.48
C LEU A 154 -8.92 -6.04 -1.67
N ALA A 155 -9.93 -5.64 -2.45
CA ALA A 155 -11.08 -6.49 -2.76
C ALA A 155 -10.67 -7.75 -3.52
N ALA A 156 -9.76 -7.63 -4.49
CA ALA A 156 -9.21 -8.78 -5.22
C ALA A 156 -8.50 -9.75 -4.26
N GLU A 157 -7.72 -9.23 -3.31
CA GLU A 157 -7.03 -10.06 -2.32
C GLU A 157 -8.00 -10.70 -1.31
N VAL A 158 -9.04 -9.99 -0.86
CA VAL A 158 -10.11 -10.58 -0.03
C VAL A 158 -10.83 -11.70 -0.79
N ALA A 159 -11.16 -11.49 -2.07
CA ALA A 159 -11.79 -12.50 -2.91
C ALA A 159 -10.93 -13.77 -3.00
N ARG A 160 -9.63 -13.60 -3.28
CA ARG A 160 -8.66 -14.69 -3.36
C ARG A 160 -8.56 -15.48 -2.05
N ARG A 161 -8.52 -14.80 -0.90
CA ARG A 161 -8.39 -15.45 0.42
C ARG A 161 -9.62 -16.23 0.82
N GLN A 162 -10.79 -15.75 0.44
CA GLN A 162 -12.08 -16.32 0.83
C GLN A 162 -12.63 -17.32 -0.19
N GLY A 163 -11.92 -17.55 -1.30
CA GLY A 163 -12.35 -18.49 -2.35
C GLY A 163 -13.57 -18.01 -3.14
N PHE A 164 -13.69 -16.70 -3.38
CA PHE A 164 -14.70 -16.17 -4.29
C PHE A 164 -14.21 -16.28 -5.74
N ASP A 165 -15.06 -16.84 -6.61
CA ASP A 165 -14.68 -17.24 -7.97
C ASP A 165 -15.09 -16.24 -9.07
N GLY A 166 -15.64 -15.06 -8.74
CA GLY A 166 -16.05 -14.09 -9.76
C GLY A 166 -16.46 -12.68 -9.31
N ASP A 167 -16.66 -11.80 -10.29
CA ASP A 167 -16.98 -10.36 -10.17
C ASP A 167 -18.38 -10.05 -9.59
N GLY A 168 -19.16 -11.07 -9.21
CA GLY A 168 -20.56 -10.91 -8.77
C GLY A 168 -20.77 -10.77 -7.26
N ASP A 169 -19.77 -11.11 -6.45
CA ASP A 169 -19.90 -11.10 -5.00
C ASP A 169 -19.69 -9.70 -4.43
N LEU A 170 -20.72 -9.19 -3.74
CA LEU A 170 -20.67 -7.88 -3.09
C LEU A 170 -19.70 -7.86 -1.91
N TYR A 171 -19.42 -9.02 -1.30
CA TYR A 171 -18.69 -9.10 -0.05
C TYR A 171 -17.25 -8.57 -0.13
N PRO A 172 -16.37 -9.00 -1.07
CA PRO A 172 -14.99 -8.50 -1.12
C PRO A 172 -14.92 -6.98 -1.32
N GLN A 173 -15.79 -6.44 -2.18
CA GLN A 173 -15.90 -5.01 -2.43
C GLN A 173 -16.36 -4.23 -1.19
N LEU A 174 -17.41 -4.72 -0.51
CA LEU A 174 -17.90 -4.11 0.73
C LEU A 174 -16.87 -4.22 1.86
N ALA A 175 -16.18 -5.35 1.98
CA ALA A 175 -15.16 -5.58 2.99
C ALA A 175 -13.99 -4.60 2.84
N ALA A 176 -13.45 -4.47 1.63
CA ALA A 176 -12.40 -3.49 1.33
C ALA A 176 -12.89 -2.05 1.53
N ALA A 177 -14.10 -1.72 1.09
CA ALA A 177 -14.67 -0.37 1.26
C ALA A 177 -14.87 0.00 2.74
N MET A 178 -15.36 -0.93 3.57
CA MET A 178 -15.51 -0.71 5.01
C MET A 178 -14.16 -0.51 5.70
N ALA A 179 -13.15 -1.32 5.35
CA ALA A 179 -11.80 -1.17 5.88
C ALA A 179 -11.18 0.19 5.53
N LEU A 180 -11.30 0.62 4.27
CA LEU A 180 -10.80 1.94 3.85
C LEU A 180 -11.61 3.10 4.43
N SER A 181 -12.92 2.93 4.63
CA SER A 181 -13.76 3.93 5.32
C SER A 181 -13.35 4.08 6.79
N ALA A 182 -13.03 2.97 7.46
CA ALA A 182 -12.46 3.00 8.81
C ALA A 182 -11.11 3.74 8.81
N PHE A 183 -10.22 3.42 7.89
CA PHE A 183 -8.93 4.10 7.74
C PHE A 183 -9.07 5.62 7.50
N ASP A 184 -9.93 6.03 6.56
CA ASP A 184 -10.20 7.45 6.29
C ASP A 184 -10.75 8.16 7.53
N THR A 185 -11.71 7.55 8.23
CA THR A 185 -12.28 8.09 9.47
C THR A 185 -11.21 8.30 10.55
N VAL A 186 -10.28 7.34 10.69
CA VAL A 186 -9.15 7.44 11.62
C VAL A 186 -8.24 8.60 11.24
N LEU A 187 -7.84 8.72 9.97
CA LEU A 187 -6.98 9.82 9.50
C LEU A 187 -7.63 11.19 9.71
N GLN A 188 -8.92 11.34 9.40
CA GLN A 188 -9.65 12.59 9.60
C GLN A 188 -9.72 12.98 11.08
N ARG A 189 -10.01 12.02 11.96
CA ARG A 189 -10.10 12.26 13.41
C ARG A 189 -8.72 12.55 14.03
N TRP A 190 -7.69 11.84 13.61
CA TRP A 190 -6.31 12.09 14.03
C TRP A 190 -5.84 13.49 13.60
N SER A 191 -6.08 13.83 12.32
CA SER A 191 -5.81 15.16 11.76
C SER A 191 -6.56 16.29 12.48
N GLY A 192 -7.85 16.09 12.78
CA GLY A 192 -8.72 17.06 13.44
C GLY A 192 -8.46 17.23 14.94
N SER A 193 -7.96 16.19 15.62
CA SER A 193 -7.57 16.25 17.04
C SER A 193 -6.17 16.83 17.28
N ALA A 194 -5.50 17.28 16.22
CA ALA A 194 -4.10 17.73 16.27
C ALA A 194 -3.16 16.72 16.94
N GLY A 195 -3.41 15.42 16.73
CA GLY A 195 -2.58 14.35 17.28
C GLY A 195 -2.88 13.95 18.73
N ALA A 196 -3.90 14.55 19.38
CA ALA A 196 -4.25 14.20 20.76
C ALA A 196 -4.83 12.78 20.89
N ALA A 197 -5.41 12.23 19.82
CA ALA A 197 -5.87 10.85 19.77
C ALA A 197 -4.78 9.94 19.16
N ASP A 198 -4.62 8.74 19.72
CA ASP A 198 -3.75 7.72 19.15
C ASP A 198 -4.45 7.07 17.93
N PRO A 199 -3.88 7.18 16.72
CA PRO A 199 -4.47 6.56 15.54
C PRO A 199 -4.54 5.02 15.62
N ALA A 200 -3.69 4.37 16.42
CA ALA A 200 -3.78 2.93 16.67
C ALA A 200 -5.01 2.57 17.53
N GLU A 201 -5.30 3.35 18.57
CA GLU A 201 -6.53 3.15 19.34
C GLU A 201 -7.78 3.44 18.50
N LEU A 202 -7.72 4.45 17.63
CA LEU A 202 -8.83 4.79 16.73
C LEU A 202 -9.09 3.68 15.70
N ILE A 203 -8.06 3.02 15.16
CA ILE A 203 -8.26 1.89 14.23
C ILE A 203 -8.91 0.70 14.94
N ASP A 204 -8.52 0.41 16.18
CA ASP A 204 -9.14 -0.65 16.97
C ASP A 204 -10.62 -0.35 17.27
N GLN A 205 -10.94 0.91 17.62
CA GLN A 205 -12.32 1.35 17.81
C GLN A 205 -13.15 1.24 16.52
N ALA A 206 -12.60 1.65 15.38
CA ALA A 206 -13.29 1.58 14.10
C ALA A 206 -13.56 0.12 13.69
N PHE A 207 -12.58 -0.77 13.86
CA PHE A 207 -12.73 -2.19 13.55
C PHE A 207 -13.67 -2.92 14.50
N ALA A 208 -13.77 -2.52 15.77
CA ALA A 208 -14.78 -3.05 16.68
C ALA A 208 -16.22 -2.83 16.16
N VAL A 209 -16.47 -1.73 15.43
CA VAL A 209 -17.78 -1.42 14.83
C VAL A 209 -18.08 -2.29 13.61
N ILE A 210 -17.10 -2.47 12.71
CA ILE A 210 -17.30 -3.15 11.42
C ILE A 210 -17.01 -4.66 11.44
N ALA A 211 -16.25 -5.15 12.43
CA ALA A 211 -15.86 -6.56 12.53
C ALA A 211 -17.05 -7.54 12.52
N PRO A 212 -18.18 -7.29 13.23
CA PRO A 212 -19.31 -8.20 13.19
C PRO A 212 -19.87 -8.40 11.77
N ALA A 213 -19.86 -7.36 10.93
CA ALA A 213 -20.33 -7.43 9.55
C ALA A 213 -19.33 -8.16 8.65
N LEU A 214 -18.02 -7.89 8.83
CA LEU A 214 -16.93 -8.55 8.10
C LEU A 214 -16.91 -10.06 8.38
N ASP A 215 -17.01 -10.46 9.65
CA ASP A 215 -16.84 -11.86 10.05
C ASP A 215 -18.13 -12.70 9.90
N ALA A 216 -19.26 -12.08 9.59
CA ALA A 216 -20.52 -12.79 9.34
C ALA A 216 -20.45 -13.71 8.11
N VAL A 217 -19.74 -13.30 7.05
CA VAL A 217 -19.69 -14.02 5.77
C VAL A 217 -18.55 -15.04 5.73
N GLY A 218 -17.45 -14.77 6.44
CA GLY A 218 -16.29 -15.68 6.50
C GLY A 218 -16.52 -17.00 7.26
N ARG A 219 -17.69 -17.20 7.87
CA ARG A 219 -18.08 -18.44 8.58
C ARG A 219 -18.88 -19.43 7.74
N ARG A 220 -18.90 -19.30 6.41
CA ARG A 220 -19.45 -20.35 5.55
C ARG A 220 -18.47 -21.53 5.55
N ALA A 221 -18.86 -22.57 6.28
CA ALA A 221 -18.17 -23.83 6.49
C ALA A 221 -17.87 -24.58 5.19
#